data_AF-A0A7X7YT33-F1
#
_entry.id   AF-A0A7X7YT33-F1
#
_cell.length_a   1.000
_cell.length_b   1.000
_cell.length_c   1.000
_cell.angle_alpha   90.00
_cell.angle_beta   90.00
_cell.angle_gamma   90.00
#
_symmetry.space_group_name_H-M   'P 1'
#
loop_
_entity.id
_entity.type
_entity.pdbx_description
1 polymer ?
#
loop_
_entity_poly.entity_id
_entity_poly.type
_entity_poly.pdbx_seq_one_letter_code
_entity_poly.pdbx_strand_id
1 'polypeptide(L)'
;MKILKKTEKKIVYMMDNFSVISEYFINNLNWPDGINVQMFLFRNPINGESEILPKIKSQRLVGLVYSYNIKKVTYNKIRLPDAMSSVKLSQEKLAVLYRKTQKKFYTLWKTELGENYMKETEMVIKNYLSNSSSLVIYKNSNPAALITKIQWKGCFDEPADWITWIWIDSQLSDEERFIIHNYIFSWINENFTIKIQCFVNSFNTRSQKFFRKMGFIPEWLHIVKTK
;
A
#
# COMPACT_ATOMS: atom_id res chain seq x y z
N MET A 1 -0.98 -26.69 -2.30
CA MET A 1 -0.06 -25.53 -2.40
C MET A 1 1.14 -25.94 -3.25
N LYS A 2 1.51 -25.15 -4.27
CA LYS A 2 2.65 -25.43 -5.17
C LYS A 2 3.66 -24.28 -5.12
N ILE A 3 4.96 -24.56 -5.06
CA ILE A 3 5.99 -23.53 -5.20
C ILE A 3 6.11 -23.12 -6.67
N LEU A 4 6.07 -21.82 -6.95
CA LEU A 4 6.29 -21.24 -8.28
C LEU A 4 7.68 -20.64 -8.43
N LYS A 5 8.19 -20.00 -7.38
CA LYS A 5 9.51 -19.36 -7.36
C LYS A 5 10.10 -19.45 -5.97
N LYS A 6 11.40 -19.71 -5.88
CA LYS A 6 12.17 -19.63 -4.64
C LYS A 6 13.46 -18.87 -4.92
N THR A 7 13.76 -17.89 -4.09
CA THR A 7 15.05 -17.21 -4.03
C THR A 7 15.64 -17.38 -2.62
N GLU A 8 16.81 -16.80 -2.37
CA GLU A 8 17.41 -16.80 -1.04
C GLU A 8 16.57 -16.08 0.03
N LYS A 9 15.68 -15.17 -0.38
CA LYS A 9 14.91 -14.30 0.54
C LYS A 9 13.40 -14.53 0.48
N LYS A 10 12.86 -14.97 -0.66
CA LYS A 10 11.41 -15.14 -0.84
C LYS A 10 11.01 -16.47 -1.44
N ILE A 11 9.83 -16.94 -1.07
CA ILE A 11 9.13 -18.02 -1.76
C ILE A 11 7.78 -17.51 -2.26
N VAL A 12 7.44 -17.88 -3.50
CA VAL A 12 6.16 -17.60 -4.13
C VAL A 12 5.41 -18.91 -4.30
N TYR A 13 4.22 -18.99 -3.74
CA TYR A 13 3.34 -20.13 -3.79
C TYR A 13 2.10 -19.86 -4.67
N MET A 14 1.58 -20.90 -5.30
CA MET A 14 0.24 -20.97 -5.84
C MET A 14 -0.65 -21.76 -4.90
N MET A 15 -1.80 -21.20 -4.57
CA MET A 15 -2.88 -21.81 -3.81
C MET A 15 -4.17 -21.81 -4.63
N ASP A 16 -5.12 -22.65 -4.27
CA ASP A 16 -6.36 -22.76 -5.06
C ASP A 16 -7.35 -21.64 -4.71
N ASN A 17 -7.55 -21.35 -3.42
CA ASN A 17 -8.51 -20.36 -2.96
C ASN A 17 -7.97 -19.53 -1.79
N PHE A 18 -8.31 -18.24 -1.75
CA PHE A 18 -8.01 -17.33 -0.66
C PHE A 18 -8.75 -17.65 0.65
N SER A 19 -9.90 -18.33 0.58
CA SER A 19 -10.71 -18.69 1.75
C SER A 19 -10.00 -19.57 2.78
N VAL A 20 -8.90 -20.23 2.39
CA VAL A 20 -8.08 -21.06 3.30
C VAL A 20 -7.17 -20.22 4.20
N ILE A 21 -6.97 -18.94 3.87
CA ILE A 21 -6.14 -18.04 4.66
C ILE A 21 -6.83 -17.78 6.00
N SER A 22 -6.11 -18.05 7.07
CA SER A 22 -6.57 -17.91 8.45
C SER A 22 -5.37 -17.71 9.38
N GLU A 23 -5.63 -17.33 10.62
CA GLU A 23 -4.60 -17.26 11.66
C GLU A 23 -3.88 -18.61 11.81
N TYR A 24 -4.63 -19.71 11.83
CA TYR A 24 -4.08 -21.06 11.89
C TYR A 24 -3.15 -21.36 10.72
N PHE A 25 -3.58 -21.04 9.48
CA PHE A 25 -2.74 -21.22 8.30
C PHE A 25 -1.41 -20.48 8.44
N ILE A 26 -1.46 -19.20 8.84
CA ILE A 26 -0.27 -18.36 8.95
C ILE A 26 0.69 -18.86 10.04
N ASN A 27 0.15 -19.33 11.17
CA ASN A 27 0.95 -19.85 12.27
C ASN A 27 1.62 -21.18 11.95
N ASN A 28 1.03 -21.99 11.06
CA ASN A 28 1.57 -23.26 10.62
C ASN A 28 2.40 -23.18 9.32
N LEU A 29 2.71 -21.98 8.83
CA LEU A 29 3.62 -21.82 7.70
C LEU A 29 5.03 -22.30 8.06
N ASN A 30 5.58 -23.19 7.24
CA ASN A 30 7.00 -23.55 7.33
C ASN A 30 7.86 -22.39 6.81
N TRP A 31 8.90 -22.02 7.55
CA TRP A 31 9.84 -20.94 7.20
C TRP A 31 11.24 -21.52 7.02
N PRO A 32 11.63 -21.88 5.79
CA PRO A 32 12.99 -22.33 5.52
C PRO A 32 14.04 -21.27 5.88
N ASP A 33 15.25 -21.72 6.21
CA ASP A 33 16.35 -20.83 6.55
C ASP A 33 16.62 -19.81 5.43
N GLY A 34 16.93 -18.57 5.83
CA GLY A 34 17.16 -17.43 4.93
C GLY A 34 15.89 -16.77 4.38
N ILE A 35 14.74 -17.46 4.35
CA ILE A 35 13.49 -16.92 3.81
C ILE A 35 12.83 -15.99 4.83
N ASN A 36 12.63 -14.74 4.44
CA ASN A 36 11.94 -13.73 5.24
C ASN A 36 10.60 -13.29 4.65
N VAL A 37 10.30 -13.67 3.40
CA VAL A 37 9.06 -13.32 2.70
C VAL A 37 8.42 -14.56 2.08
N GLN A 38 7.12 -14.72 2.30
CA GLN A 38 6.30 -15.69 1.56
C GLN A 38 5.15 -14.96 0.87
N MET A 39 4.98 -15.22 -0.42
CA MET A 39 3.94 -14.65 -1.25
C MET A 39 3.00 -15.77 -1.72
N PHE A 40 1.70 -15.53 -1.67
CA PHE A 40 0.70 -16.52 -2.06
C PHE A 40 -0.19 -15.92 -3.15
N LEU A 41 -0.08 -16.45 -4.35
CA LEU A 41 -1.05 -16.24 -5.43
C LEU A 41 -2.16 -17.27 -5.33
N PHE A 42 -3.30 -16.93 -5.90
CA PHE A 42 -4.48 -17.78 -5.89
C PHE A 42 -4.95 -18.02 -7.32
N ARG A 43 -5.33 -19.27 -7.63
CA ARG A 43 -5.90 -19.62 -8.94
C ARG A 43 -7.22 -18.88 -9.16
N ASN A 44 -8.02 -18.79 -8.11
CA ASN A 44 -9.27 -18.06 -8.12
C ASN A 44 -9.06 -16.59 -7.70
N PRO A 45 -9.84 -15.64 -8.26
CA PRO A 45 -9.81 -14.26 -7.81
C PRO A 45 -10.02 -14.15 -6.30
N ILE A 46 -9.24 -13.28 -5.66
CA ILE A 46 -9.35 -13.01 -4.23
C ILE A 46 -10.63 -12.20 -3.99
N ASN A 47 -11.53 -12.73 -3.17
CA ASN A 47 -12.78 -12.10 -2.74
C ASN A 47 -12.98 -12.33 -1.24
N GLY A 48 -13.78 -11.48 -0.58
CA GLY A 48 -14.07 -11.60 0.86
C GLY A 48 -12.89 -11.24 1.77
N GLU A 49 -11.85 -10.59 1.24
CA GLU A 49 -10.64 -10.27 2.00
C GLU A 49 -10.90 -9.37 3.20
N SER A 50 -11.89 -8.47 3.10
CA SER A 50 -12.28 -7.59 4.18
C SER A 50 -12.93 -8.30 5.37
N GLU A 51 -13.35 -9.56 5.20
CA GLU A 51 -13.93 -10.39 6.27
C GLU A 51 -12.90 -11.37 6.84
N ILE A 52 -11.96 -11.83 6.01
CA ILE A 52 -10.95 -12.82 6.37
C ILE A 52 -9.75 -12.15 7.05
N LEU A 53 -9.15 -11.14 6.41
CA LEU A 53 -7.88 -10.56 6.84
C LEU A 53 -7.90 -9.92 8.23
N PRO A 54 -8.97 -9.22 8.67
CA PRO A 54 -8.97 -8.57 9.99
C PRO A 54 -8.96 -9.54 11.17
N LYS A 55 -9.28 -10.82 10.92
CA LYS A 55 -9.25 -11.90 11.92
C LYS A 55 -7.84 -12.45 12.14
N ILE A 56 -6.87 -12.04 11.33
CA ILE A 56 -5.47 -12.44 11.45
C ILE A 56 -4.80 -11.52 12.49
N LYS A 57 -4.35 -12.12 13.59
CA LYS A 57 -3.66 -11.48 14.73
C LYS A 57 -2.20 -11.91 14.85
N SER A 58 -1.68 -12.58 13.83
CA SER A 58 -0.29 -12.99 13.71
C SER A 58 0.67 -11.83 14.02
N GLN A 59 1.74 -12.14 14.75
CA GLN A 59 2.85 -11.20 14.99
C GLN A 59 3.66 -10.87 13.72
N ARG A 60 3.40 -11.60 12.63
CA ARG A 60 4.02 -11.38 11.32
C ARG A 60 3.34 -10.21 10.60
N LEU A 61 4.09 -9.54 9.72
CA LEU A 61 3.50 -8.54 8.84
C LEU A 61 2.72 -9.28 7.75
N VAL A 62 1.39 -9.13 7.78
CA VAL A 62 0.47 -9.75 6.82
C VAL A 62 -0.26 -8.64 6.09
N GLY A 63 -0.29 -8.71 4.77
CA GLY A 63 -1.10 -7.80 3.98
C GLY A 63 -1.30 -8.30 2.57
N LEU A 64 -2.22 -7.65 1.89
CA LEU A 64 -2.63 -7.99 0.55
C LEU A 64 -2.09 -6.94 -0.41
N VAL A 65 -1.51 -7.41 -1.52
CA VAL A 65 -1.10 -6.51 -2.59
C VAL A 65 -2.26 -6.35 -3.56
N TYR A 66 -2.62 -5.11 -3.77
CA TYR A 66 -3.61 -4.68 -4.74
C TYR A 66 -2.89 -4.13 -5.95
N SER A 67 -3.38 -4.49 -7.12
CA SER A 67 -2.85 -4.04 -8.41
C SER A 67 -3.93 -3.34 -9.21
N TYR A 68 -3.51 -2.35 -10.01
CA TYR A 68 -4.34 -1.69 -10.99
C TYR A 68 -3.56 -1.55 -12.28
N ASN A 69 -4.14 -2.04 -13.38
CA ASN A 69 -3.62 -1.80 -14.71
C ASN A 69 -4.20 -0.48 -15.21
N ILE A 70 -3.32 0.47 -15.48
CA ILE A 70 -3.73 1.80 -15.92
C ILE A 70 -4.38 1.67 -17.28
N LYS A 71 -5.66 2.00 -17.33
CA LYS A 71 -6.32 2.34 -18.58
C LYS A 71 -6.18 3.84 -18.72
N LYS A 72 -5.39 4.32 -19.68
CA LYS A 72 -5.31 5.76 -19.98
C LYS A 72 -6.67 6.21 -20.49
N VAL A 73 -7.52 6.66 -19.58
CA VAL A 73 -8.80 7.28 -19.88
C VAL A 73 -8.60 8.78 -19.79
N THR A 74 -9.17 9.53 -20.73
CA THR A 74 -9.18 10.99 -20.70
C THR A 74 -10.03 11.43 -19.50
N TYR A 75 -9.37 11.85 -18.42
CA TYR A 75 -10.06 12.45 -17.27
C TYR A 75 -10.17 13.96 -17.45
N ASN A 76 -11.32 14.51 -17.08
CA ASN A 76 -11.44 15.95 -16.89
C ASN A 76 -10.49 16.33 -15.77
N LYS A 77 -9.53 17.22 -16.06
CA LYS A 77 -8.61 17.74 -15.04
C LYS A 77 -9.43 18.42 -13.95
N ILE A 78 -9.34 17.86 -12.75
CA ILE A 78 -10.06 18.38 -11.60
C ILE A 78 -9.24 19.55 -11.07
N ARG A 79 -9.85 20.73 -11.06
CA ARG A 79 -9.23 21.93 -10.52
C ARG A 79 -9.36 21.89 -9.00
N LEU A 80 -8.25 22.10 -8.30
CA LEU A 80 -8.29 22.32 -6.85
C LEU A 80 -8.97 23.68 -6.55
N PRO A 81 -9.79 23.77 -5.50
CA PRO A 81 -10.30 25.05 -5.01
C PRO A 81 -9.16 26.01 -4.70
N ASP A 82 -9.41 27.32 -4.76
CA ASP A 82 -8.33 28.33 -4.57
C ASP A 82 -7.67 28.25 -3.18
N ALA A 83 -8.38 27.73 -2.17
CA ALA A 83 -7.85 27.46 -0.84
C ALA A 83 -6.87 26.26 -0.78
N MET A 84 -6.78 25.47 -1.87
CA MET A 84 -5.94 24.29 -1.99
C MET A 84 -4.90 24.43 -3.10
N SER A 85 -3.71 23.91 -2.85
CA SER A 85 -2.63 23.94 -3.85
C SER A 85 -1.78 22.68 -3.81
N SER A 86 -1.33 22.26 -4.99
CA SER A 86 -0.33 21.19 -5.14
C SER A 86 1.06 21.79 -5.00
N VAL A 87 1.86 21.27 -4.08
CA VAL A 87 3.21 21.77 -3.78
C VAL A 87 4.24 20.65 -3.93
N LYS A 88 5.32 20.92 -4.68
CA LYS A 88 6.50 20.05 -4.70
C LYS A 88 7.38 20.39 -3.50
N LEU A 89 7.53 19.44 -2.58
CA LEU A 89 8.40 19.61 -1.42
C LEU A 89 9.85 19.26 -1.74
N SER A 90 10.79 19.85 -0.99
CA SER A 90 12.16 19.34 -0.92
C SER A 90 12.16 17.94 -0.30
N GLN A 91 13.20 17.14 -0.58
CA GLN A 91 13.31 15.77 -0.08
C GLN A 91 13.24 15.71 1.47
N GLU A 92 13.91 16.64 2.15
CA GLU A 92 13.89 16.71 3.62
C GLU A 92 12.48 16.98 4.16
N LYS A 93 11.77 17.97 3.59
CA LYS A 93 10.39 18.30 3.98
C LYS A 93 9.43 17.16 3.68
N LEU A 94 9.61 16.48 2.55
CA LEU A 94 8.83 15.29 2.18
C LEU A 94 9.06 14.16 3.18
N ALA A 95 10.31 13.86 3.54
CA ALA A 95 10.64 12.83 4.53
C ALA A 95 10.01 13.11 5.89
N VAL A 96 10.05 14.37 6.34
CA VAL A 96 9.40 14.79 7.59
C VAL A 96 7.89 14.58 7.52
N LEU A 97 7.23 15.01 6.45
CA LEU A 97 5.78 14.84 6.28
C LEU A 97 5.39 13.35 6.17
N TYR A 98 6.15 12.58 5.40
CA TYR A 98 5.96 11.14 5.23
C TYR A 98 6.02 10.41 6.57
N ARG A 99 7.10 10.64 7.35
CA ARG A 99 7.24 10.07 8.70
C ARG A 99 6.11 10.51 9.63
N LYS A 100 5.76 11.80 9.64
CA LYS A 100 4.70 12.35 10.49
C LYS A 100 3.35 11.69 10.22
N THR A 101 2.98 11.56 8.95
CA THR A 101 1.68 11.02 8.54
C THR A 101 1.60 9.51 8.77
N GLN A 102 2.66 8.75 8.48
CA GLN A 102 2.74 7.33 8.84
C GLN A 102 2.68 7.10 10.34
N LYS A 103 3.43 7.86 11.14
CA LYS A 103 3.38 7.77 12.60
C LYS A 103 1.98 8.04 13.14
N LYS A 104 1.30 9.09 12.65
CA LYS A 104 -0.09 9.40 13.05
C LYS A 104 -1.03 8.24 12.73
N PHE A 105 -0.93 7.66 11.54
CA PHE A 105 -1.75 6.54 11.13
C PHE A 105 -1.46 5.29 11.98
N TYR A 106 -0.20 4.90 12.11
CA TYR A 106 0.18 3.67 12.80
C TYR A 106 0.05 3.75 14.32
N THR A 107 0.03 4.95 14.91
CA THR A 107 -0.30 5.10 16.34
C THR A 107 -1.68 4.52 16.66
N LEU A 108 -2.64 4.61 15.73
CA LEU A 108 -3.98 4.03 15.89
C LEU A 108 -3.97 2.49 15.84
N TRP A 109 -2.92 1.90 15.27
CA TRP A 109 -2.78 0.47 15.01
C TRP A 109 -1.58 -0.14 15.75
N LYS A 110 -1.05 0.55 16.75
CA LYS A 110 0.20 0.17 17.43
C LYS A 110 0.14 -1.24 18.01
N THR A 111 -1.03 -1.66 18.51
CA THR A 111 -1.26 -3.00 19.06
C THR A 111 -1.22 -4.10 18.00
N GLU A 112 -1.55 -3.80 16.75
CA GLU A 112 -1.62 -4.76 15.65
C GLU A 112 -0.30 -4.86 14.87
N LEU A 113 0.54 -3.82 14.92
CA LEU A 113 1.74 -3.69 14.10
C LEU A 113 3.05 -4.11 14.80
N GLY A 114 3.01 -4.34 16.11
CA GLY A 114 4.20 -4.59 16.93
C GLY A 114 5.18 -3.41 16.93
N GLU A 115 6.44 -3.66 17.32
CA GLU A 115 7.45 -2.60 17.47
C GLU A 115 8.20 -2.25 16.18
N ASN A 116 8.05 -3.06 15.13
CA ASN A 116 8.91 -3.00 13.94
C ASN A 116 8.36 -2.11 12.80
N TYR A 117 7.13 -1.58 12.88
CA TYR A 117 6.53 -0.88 11.74
C TYR A 117 7.24 0.42 11.35
N MET A 118 7.83 1.14 12.31
CA MET A 118 8.62 2.34 11.99
C MET A 118 9.91 2.00 11.24
N LYS A 119 10.44 0.76 11.35
CA LYS A 119 11.63 0.36 10.58
C LYS A 119 11.34 0.31 9.09
N GLU A 120 10.12 -0.07 8.69
CA GLU A 120 9.69 -0.04 7.30
C GLU A 120 9.60 1.40 6.79
N THR A 121 9.00 2.30 7.59
CA THR A 121 8.96 3.74 7.28
C THR A 121 10.36 4.30 7.04
N GLU A 122 11.31 4.04 7.94
CA GLU A 122 12.69 4.52 7.81
C GLU A 122 13.42 3.87 6.63
N MET A 123 13.18 2.58 6.35
CA MET A 123 13.72 1.91 5.17
C MET A 123 13.24 2.59 3.88
N VAL A 124 11.95 2.93 3.78
CA VAL A 124 11.41 3.62 2.60
C VAL A 124 12.03 5.01 2.45
N ILE A 125 12.09 5.78 3.54
CA ILE A 125 12.69 7.12 3.56
C ILE A 125 14.15 7.06 3.10
N LYS A 126 14.94 6.14 3.65
CA LYS A 126 16.39 6.04 3.40
C LYS A 126 16.70 5.56 1.99
N ASN A 127 15.99 4.54 1.52
CA ASN A 127 16.42 3.80 0.32
C ASN A 127 15.66 4.20 -0.95
N TYR A 128 14.46 4.79 -0.83
CA TYR A 128 13.56 4.94 -1.97
C TYR A 128 12.99 6.36 -2.13
N LEU A 129 12.86 7.13 -1.05
CA LEU A 129 12.17 8.42 -1.11
C LEU A 129 12.90 9.47 -1.97
N SER A 130 14.23 9.41 -2.05
CA SER A 130 15.04 10.30 -2.91
C SER A 130 14.67 10.21 -4.39
N ASN A 131 14.30 9.02 -4.85
CA ASN A 131 13.93 8.73 -6.23
C ASN A 131 12.40 8.58 -6.40
N SER A 132 11.64 9.07 -5.43
CA SER A 132 10.18 8.99 -5.45
C SER A 132 9.55 10.12 -6.28
N SER A 133 8.36 9.85 -6.80
CA SER A 133 7.45 10.88 -7.30
C SER A 133 6.35 11.08 -6.27
N SER A 134 6.16 12.29 -5.76
CA SER A 134 5.14 12.55 -4.74
C SER A 134 4.29 13.76 -5.12
N LEU A 135 3.01 13.67 -4.77
CA LEU A 135 2.08 14.79 -4.79
C LEU A 135 1.73 15.15 -3.34
N VAL A 136 1.86 16.43 -3.01
CA VAL A 136 1.44 16.99 -1.72
C VAL A 136 0.43 18.09 -1.98
N ILE A 137 -0.71 18.01 -1.32
CA ILE A 137 -1.76 19.03 -1.39
C ILE A 137 -1.79 19.77 -0.06
N TYR A 138 -1.82 21.09 -0.11
CA TYR A 138 -2.00 21.96 1.04
C TYR A 138 -3.39 22.59 1.01
N LYS A 139 -3.98 22.85 2.19
CA LYS A 139 -5.16 23.68 2.41
C LYS A 139 -4.79 24.78 3.40
N ASN A 140 -4.92 26.04 3.03
CA ASN A 140 -4.60 27.18 3.90
C ASN A 140 -3.25 27.01 4.62
N SER A 141 -2.19 26.70 3.86
CA SER A 141 -0.82 26.46 4.35
C SER A 141 -0.60 25.20 5.22
N ASN A 142 -1.62 24.38 5.45
CA ASN A 142 -1.47 23.09 6.14
C ASN A 142 -1.48 21.92 5.14
N PRO A 143 -0.61 20.90 5.32
CA PRO A 143 -0.70 19.70 4.50
C PRO A 143 -2.07 19.03 4.67
N ALA A 144 -2.74 18.77 3.56
CA ALA A 144 -4.08 18.18 3.48
C ALA A 144 -4.05 16.77 2.86
N ALA A 145 -3.10 16.49 1.96
CA ALA A 145 -2.89 15.16 1.42
C ALA A 145 -1.44 14.92 0.99
N LEU A 146 -1.07 13.64 0.97
CA LEU A 146 0.21 13.13 0.48
C LEU A 146 -0.04 11.81 -0.26
N ILE A 147 0.50 11.68 -1.45
CA ILE A 147 0.69 10.39 -2.12
C ILE A 147 2.12 10.29 -2.61
N THR A 148 2.75 9.12 -2.42
CA THR A 148 4.12 8.85 -2.83
C THR A 148 4.18 7.58 -3.67
N LYS A 149 4.85 7.70 -4.82
CA LYS A 149 5.14 6.64 -5.78
C LYS A 149 6.64 6.35 -5.81
N ILE A 150 7.02 5.08 -5.85
CA ILE A 150 8.38 4.63 -6.17
C ILE A 150 8.35 3.60 -7.30
N GLN A 151 9.51 3.36 -7.91
CA GLN A 151 9.70 2.16 -8.75
C GLN A 151 9.95 0.95 -7.84
N TRP A 152 9.28 -0.17 -8.14
CA TRP A 152 9.38 -1.40 -7.37
C TRP A 152 9.41 -2.64 -8.27
N LYS A 153 9.57 -3.80 -7.65
CA LYS A 153 9.56 -5.12 -8.26
C LYS A 153 8.39 -5.94 -7.70
N GLY A 154 7.49 -6.37 -8.57
CA GLY A 154 6.31 -7.15 -8.22
C GLY A 154 6.64 -8.57 -7.73
N CYS A 155 5.62 -9.43 -7.68
CA CYS A 155 5.74 -10.76 -7.09
C CYS A 155 6.85 -11.61 -7.75
N PHE A 156 6.94 -11.54 -9.09
CA PHE A 156 7.92 -12.27 -9.90
C PHE A 156 9.14 -11.44 -10.29
N ASP A 157 9.34 -10.28 -9.65
CA ASP A 157 10.38 -9.29 -9.93
C ASP A 157 10.17 -8.47 -11.22
N GLU A 158 8.95 -8.45 -11.75
CA GLU A 158 8.55 -7.57 -12.83
C GLU A 158 8.52 -6.10 -12.37
N PRO A 159 8.93 -5.13 -13.21
CA PRO A 159 8.84 -3.71 -12.86
C PRO A 159 7.39 -3.28 -12.62
N ALA A 160 7.15 -2.52 -11.54
CA ALA A 160 5.86 -1.93 -11.24
C ALA A 160 6.03 -0.56 -10.55
N ASP A 161 5.06 0.33 -10.76
CA ASP A 161 4.93 1.53 -9.95
C ASP A 161 4.26 1.18 -8.62
N TRP A 162 4.83 1.61 -7.50
CA TRP A 162 4.34 1.27 -6.18
C TRP A 162 3.91 2.50 -5.38
N ILE A 163 2.66 2.50 -4.91
CA ILE A 163 2.16 3.49 -3.96
C ILE A 163 2.66 3.09 -2.58
N THR A 164 3.69 3.76 -2.08
CA THR A 164 4.25 3.47 -0.75
C THR A 164 3.42 4.08 0.36
N TRP A 165 2.73 5.18 0.06
CA TRP A 165 1.93 5.89 1.04
C TRP A 165 0.86 6.73 0.38
N ILE A 166 -0.33 6.71 0.99
CA ILE A 166 -1.41 7.65 0.72
C ILE A 166 -1.99 8.11 2.05
N TRP A 167 -2.10 9.42 2.21
CA TRP A 167 -2.67 10.06 3.39
C TRP A 167 -3.50 11.25 2.97
N ILE A 168 -4.69 11.36 3.57
CA ILE A 168 -5.61 12.48 3.42
C ILE A 168 -6.05 12.85 4.83
N ASP A 169 -6.02 14.14 5.15
CA ASP A 169 -6.33 14.59 6.49
C ASP A 169 -7.79 14.26 6.87
N SER A 170 -7.95 13.67 8.05
CA SER A 170 -9.26 13.20 8.52
C SER A 170 -10.18 14.33 8.94
N GLN A 171 -9.62 15.53 9.19
CA GLN A 171 -10.34 16.74 9.60
C GLN A 171 -10.98 17.50 8.43
N LEU A 172 -10.72 17.08 7.20
CA LEU A 172 -11.35 17.65 6.02
C LEU A 172 -12.82 17.25 5.93
N SER A 173 -13.64 18.13 5.34
CA SER A 173 -15.04 17.81 5.05
C SER A 173 -15.16 16.66 4.04
N ASP A 174 -16.34 16.05 3.91
CA ASP A 174 -16.57 15.01 2.92
C ASP A 174 -16.36 15.51 1.48
N GLU A 175 -16.81 16.73 1.20
CA GLU A 175 -16.62 17.39 -0.09
C GLU A 175 -15.13 17.62 -0.40
N GLU A 176 -14.36 18.12 0.57
CA GLU A 176 -12.93 18.35 0.42
C GLU A 176 -12.16 17.04 0.18
N ARG A 177 -12.52 15.99 0.92
CA ARG A 177 -11.93 14.65 0.73
C ARG A 177 -12.29 14.08 -0.64
N PHE A 178 -13.53 14.29 -1.10
CA PHE A 178 -13.95 13.88 -2.43
C PHE A 178 -13.13 14.56 -3.52
N ILE A 179 -12.97 15.88 -3.46
CA ILE A 179 -12.14 16.65 -4.40
C ILE A 179 -10.68 16.16 -4.39
N ILE A 180 -10.10 15.95 -3.20
CA ILE A 180 -8.72 15.46 -3.07
C ILE A 180 -8.56 14.04 -3.64
N HIS A 181 -9.49 13.12 -3.36
CA HIS A 181 -9.45 11.76 -3.93
C HIS A 181 -9.40 11.81 -5.46
N ASN A 182 -10.29 12.61 -6.02
CA ASN A 182 -10.44 12.84 -7.44
C ASN A 182 -9.19 13.45 -8.07
N TYR A 183 -8.58 14.44 -7.41
CA TYR A 183 -7.32 15.04 -7.85
C TYR A 183 -6.15 14.04 -7.79
N ILE A 184 -6.05 13.27 -6.70
CA ILE A 184 -5.05 12.19 -6.56
C ILE A 184 -5.23 11.16 -7.67
N PHE A 185 -6.47 10.80 -8.00
CA PHE A 185 -6.76 9.85 -9.07
C PHE A 185 -6.30 10.36 -10.44
N SER A 186 -6.55 11.66 -10.73
CA SER A 186 -6.01 12.31 -11.93
C SER A 186 -4.48 12.25 -11.96
N TRP A 187 -3.83 12.58 -10.84
CA TRP A 187 -2.36 12.52 -10.73
C TRP A 187 -1.83 11.09 -10.94
N ILE A 188 -2.51 10.07 -10.40
CA ILE A 188 -2.16 8.66 -10.60
C ILE A 188 -2.19 8.31 -12.09
N ASN A 189 -3.24 8.68 -12.81
CA ASN A 189 -3.36 8.35 -14.24
C ASN A 189 -2.31 9.06 -15.12
N GLU A 190 -1.86 10.25 -14.71
CA GLU A 190 -0.83 11.01 -15.43
C GLU A 190 0.59 10.52 -15.14
N ASN A 191 0.87 10.06 -13.91
CA ASN A 191 2.23 9.83 -13.44
C ASN A 191 2.63 8.36 -13.37
N PHE A 192 1.69 7.43 -13.45
CA PHE A 192 1.98 6.01 -13.41
C PHE A 192 1.95 5.43 -14.84
N THR A 193 2.72 4.38 -15.05
CA THR A 193 3.09 3.90 -16.40
C THR A 193 2.18 2.78 -16.88
N ILE A 194 2.23 1.62 -16.23
CA ILE A 194 1.56 0.39 -16.70
C ILE A 194 0.81 -0.29 -15.56
N LYS A 195 1.55 -0.78 -14.56
CA LYS A 195 1.00 -1.52 -13.43
C LYS A 195 1.28 -0.76 -12.14
N ILE A 196 0.21 -0.43 -11.43
CA ILE A 196 0.26 0.17 -10.11
C ILE A 196 0.07 -0.92 -9.08
N GLN A 197 0.86 -0.89 -8.02
CA GLN A 197 0.73 -1.81 -6.90
C GLN A 197 0.73 -1.05 -5.58
N CYS A 198 0.02 -1.59 -4.58
CA CYS A 198 0.11 -1.13 -3.21
C CYS A 198 -0.08 -2.30 -2.24
N PHE A 199 0.64 -2.27 -1.13
CA PHE A 199 0.46 -3.21 -0.04
C PHE A 199 -0.47 -2.61 1.02
N VAL A 200 -1.48 -3.39 1.40
CA VAL A 200 -2.43 -3.01 2.44
C VAL A 200 -2.38 -4.05 3.55
N ASN A 201 -2.05 -3.61 4.76
CA ASN A 201 -2.04 -4.45 5.94
C ASN A 201 -3.39 -5.17 6.17
N SER A 202 -3.32 -6.37 6.74
CA SER A 202 -4.48 -7.26 6.98
C SER A 202 -5.57 -6.61 7.82
N PHE A 203 -5.19 -5.82 8.84
CA PHE A 203 -6.12 -5.13 9.73
C PHE A 203 -6.78 -3.90 9.11
N ASN A 204 -6.22 -3.33 8.03
CA ASN A 204 -6.67 -2.05 7.48
C ASN A 204 -7.80 -2.21 6.44
N THR A 205 -8.97 -2.64 6.93
CA THR A 205 -10.18 -2.84 6.09
C THR A 205 -10.60 -1.58 5.34
N ARG A 206 -10.39 -0.40 5.92
CA ARG A 206 -10.73 0.88 5.31
C ARG A 206 -9.93 1.10 4.03
N SER A 207 -8.61 0.88 4.06
CA SER A 207 -7.79 1.01 2.85
C SER A 207 -8.08 -0.10 1.84
N GLN A 208 -8.37 -1.33 2.27
CA GLN A 208 -8.78 -2.42 1.38
C GLN A 208 -10.02 -2.01 0.56
N LYS A 209 -11.06 -1.52 1.24
CA LYS A 209 -12.28 -1.00 0.61
C LYS A 209 -12.00 0.21 -0.28
N PHE A 210 -11.11 1.11 0.14
CA PHE A 210 -10.73 2.27 -0.66
C PHE A 210 -10.09 1.87 -2.00
N PHE A 211 -9.08 0.99 -1.99
CA PHE A 211 -8.42 0.56 -3.22
C PHE A 211 -9.37 -0.24 -4.14
N ARG A 212 -10.24 -1.09 -3.58
CA ARG A 212 -11.31 -1.74 -4.35
C ARG A 212 -12.22 -0.73 -5.06
N LYS A 213 -12.66 0.32 -4.36
CA LYS A 213 -13.50 1.38 -4.95
C LYS A 213 -12.79 2.15 -6.07
N MET A 214 -11.46 2.26 -6.00
CA MET A 214 -10.65 2.84 -7.08
C MET A 214 -10.43 1.87 -8.26
N GLY A 215 -10.98 0.66 -8.20
CA GLY A 215 -10.84 -0.35 -9.25
C GLY A 215 -9.59 -1.22 -9.13
N PHE A 216 -8.82 -1.11 -8.04
CA PHE A 216 -7.72 -2.04 -7.81
C PHE A 216 -8.26 -3.43 -7.49
N ILE A 217 -7.55 -4.45 -7.98
CA ILE A 217 -7.83 -5.85 -7.73
C ILE A 217 -6.74 -6.44 -6.81
N PRO A 218 -7.10 -7.21 -5.77
CA PRO A 218 -6.12 -7.94 -4.98
C PRO A 218 -5.56 -9.10 -5.79
N GLU A 219 -4.23 -9.19 -5.84
CA GLU A 219 -3.53 -10.20 -6.64
C GLU A 219 -2.83 -11.27 -5.79
N TRP A 220 -2.21 -10.89 -4.66
CA TRP A 220 -1.52 -11.86 -3.81
C TRP A 220 -1.46 -11.43 -2.34
N LEU A 221 -1.35 -12.43 -1.47
CA LEU A 221 -1.06 -12.26 -0.06
C LEU A 221 0.45 -12.19 0.15
N HIS A 222 0.90 -11.23 0.94
CA HIS A 222 2.29 -10.99 1.28
C HIS A 222 2.46 -11.15 2.79
N ILE A 223 3.31 -12.11 3.20
CA ILE A 223 3.63 -12.38 4.60
C ILE A 223 5.12 -12.22 4.81
N VAL A 224 5.50 -11.36 5.75
CA VAL A 224 6.90 -11.12 6.11
C VAL A 224 7.15 -11.61 7.53
N LYS A 225 8.21 -12.39 7.69
CA LYS A 225 8.73 -12.79 8.99
C LYS A 225 9.29 -11.55 9.68
N THR A 226 8.57 -11.07 10.69
CA THR A 226 9.09 -10.11 11.67
C THR A 226 10.04 -10.89 12.59
N LYS A 227 11.23 -10.35 12.85
CA LYS A 227 12.20 -10.97 13.76
C LYS A 227 11.65 -11.00 15.19
#